data_AF-A0A2H1A1E1-F1
#
_entry.id   AF-A0A2H1A1E1-F1
#
_cell.length_a   1.000
_cell.length_b   1.000
_cell.length_c   1.000
_cell.angle_alpha   90.00
_cell.angle_beta   90.00
_cell.angle_gamma   90.00
#
_symmetry.space_group_name_H-M   'P 1'
#
loop_
_entity.id
_entity.type
_entity.pdbx_description
1 polymer ?
#
loop_
_entity_poly.entity_id
_entity_poly.type
_entity_poly.pdbx_seq_one_letter_code
_entity_poly.pdbx_strand_id
1 'polypeptide(L)'
;MTRIATTPFIGYFLATGQSTPAISLFVYSCVTDFVDGFIARRYNLKSVLGSILDPAADKFLMTVCTVALSVQHIMPWYAATLILGRDVLLSFVGIYVRWKSLPPPKTFKRLADLSIPTHTVHPNLLGKVNTALQMFYIGGLVLLPWIDEVTQMHETTSLAFEYFGYLVSVTTFCSGVSYLVGRNAAKLLR
;
A
#
# COMPACT_ATOMS: atom_id res chain seq x y z
N MET A 1 4.29 -11.13 10.02
CA MET A 1 3.87 -12.34 9.24
C MET A 1 2.37 -12.60 9.31
N THR A 2 1.79 -12.53 10.52
CA THR A 2 0.34 -12.67 10.79
C THR A 2 -0.54 -11.81 9.88
N ARG A 3 -0.09 -10.58 9.54
CA ARG A 3 -0.78 -9.67 8.61
C ARG A 3 -1.14 -10.31 7.26
N ILE A 4 -0.25 -11.10 6.67
CA ILE A 4 -0.53 -11.73 5.36
C ILE A 4 -1.68 -12.72 5.48
N ALA A 5 -1.73 -13.46 6.59
CA ALA A 5 -2.80 -14.40 6.86
C ALA A 5 -4.12 -13.71 7.20
N THR A 6 -4.11 -12.59 7.93
CA THR A 6 -5.33 -11.86 8.33
C THR A 6 -5.93 -11.01 7.22
N THR A 7 -5.11 -10.50 6.29
CA THR A 7 -5.54 -9.66 5.16
C THR A 7 -6.74 -10.19 4.36
N PRO A 8 -6.77 -11.46 3.89
CA PRO A 8 -7.94 -11.96 3.14
C PRO A 8 -9.22 -11.96 3.98
N PHE A 9 -9.12 -12.23 5.29
CA PHE A 9 -10.27 -12.17 6.19
C PHE A 9 -10.76 -10.72 6.36
N ILE A 10 -9.85 -9.75 6.50
CA ILE A 10 -10.21 -8.32 6.53
C ILE A 10 -10.96 -7.94 5.25
N GLY A 11 -10.43 -8.32 4.09
CA GLY A 11 -11.07 -8.08 2.80
C GLY A 11 -12.46 -8.71 2.70
N TYR A 12 -12.62 -9.94 3.19
CA TYR A 12 -13.90 -10.63 3.22
C TYR A 12 -14.93 -9.93 4.11
N PHE A 13 -14.56 -9.53 5.33
CA PHE A 13 -15.48 -8.83 6.24
C PHE A 13 -15.85 -7.44 5.74
N LEU A 14 -14.90 -6.70 5.15
CA LEU A 14 -15.19 -5.45 4.45
C LEU A 14 -16.15 -5.70 3.29
N ALA A 15 -15.85 -6.65 2.41
CA ALA A 15 -16.67 -6.94 1.24
C ALA A 15 -18.07 -7.48 1.58
N THR A 16 -18.29 -8.04 2.78
CA THR A 16 -19.61 -8.49 3.26
C THR A 16 -20.34 -7.44 4.10
N GLY A 17 -19.75 -6.25 4.31
CA GLY A 17 -20.35 -5.16 5.08
C GLY A 17 -20.29 -5.38 6.60
N GLN A 18 -19.52 -6.34 7.08
CA GLN A 18 -19.35 -6.62 8.51
C GLN A 18 -18.23 -5.75 9.08
N SER A 19 -18.56 -4.50 9.42
CA SER A 19 -17.60 -3.49 9.86
C SER A 19 -16.88 -3.84 11.17
N THR A 20 -17.58 -4.38 12.18
CA THR A 20 -16.99 -4.70 13.49
C THR A 20 -15.85 -5.72 13.42
N PRO A 21 -15.99 -6.91 12.81
CA PRO A 21 -14.88 -7.86 12.68
C PRO A 21 -13.79 -7.35 11.73
N ALA A 22 -14.14 -6.61 10.67
CA ALA A 22 -13.16 -5.98 9.77
C ALA A 22 -12.24 -5.01 10.52
N ILE A 23 -12.82 -4.08 11.27
CA ILE A 23 -12.09 -3.09 12.09
C ILE A 23 -11.23 -3.80 13.13
N SER A 24 -11.79 -4.79 13.83
CA SER A 24 -11.08 -5.53 14.87
C SER A 24 -9.83 -6.24 14.32
N LEU A 25 -9.96 -6.93 13.18
CA LEU A 25 -8.83 -7.60 12.53
C LEU A 25 -7.83 -6.61 11.91
N PHE A 26 -8.31 -5.49 11.38
CA PHE A 26 -7.46 -4.44 10.84
C PHE A 26 -6.60 -3.80 11.94
N VAL A 27 -7.22 -3.40 13.05
CA VAL A 27 -6.52 -2.86 14.24
C VAL A 27 -5.55 -3.88 14.81
N TYR A 28 -5.97 -5.15 14.95
CA TYR A 28 -5.08 -6.23 15.35
C TYR A 28 -3.85 -6.32 14.44
N SER A 29 -4.05 -6.28 13.12
CA SER A 29 -2.95 -6.35 12.14
C SER A 29 -1.98 -5.16 12.28
N CYS A 30 -2.48 -3.94 12.46
CA CYS A 30 -1.66 -2.76 12.69
C CYS A 30 -0.86 -2.84 14.00
N VAL A 31 -1.49 -3.29 15.09
CA VAL A 31 -0.81 -3.45 16.39
C VAL A 31 0.27 -4.51 16.30
N THR A 32 0.00 -5.65 15.67
CA THR A 32 1.01 -6.72 15.52
C THR A 32 2.22 -6.27 14.70
N ASP A 33 2.04 -5.50 13.62
CA ASP A 33 3.16 -4.96 12.84
C ASP A 33 4.01 -3.97 13.64
N PHE A 34 3.37 -3.11 14.42
CA PHE A 34 4.08 -2.18 15.29
C PHE A 34 4.91 -2.91 16.36
N VAL A 35 4.33 -3.94 16.98
CA VAL A 35 5.00 -4.76 17.99
C VAL A 35 6.15 -5.56 17.37
N ASP A 36 5.92 -6.26 16.25
CA ASP A 36 6.96 -7.01 15.53
C ASP A 36 8.13 -6.09 15.13
N GLY A 37 7.81 -4.91 14.58
CA GLY A 37 8.82 -3.91 14.21
C GLY A 37 9.56 -3.31 15.42
N PHE A 38 8.89 -3.11 16.55
CA PHE A 38 9.52 -2.66 17.78
C PHE A 38 10.50 -3.70 18.33
N ILE A 39 10.09 -4.97 18.40
CA ILE A 39 10.94 -6.09 18.84
C ILE A 39 12.13 -6.24 17.90
N ALA A 40 11.92 -6.26 16.58
CA ALA A 40 12.99 -6.40 15.61
C ALA A 40 14.06 -5.30 15.74
N ARG A 41 13.64 -4.04 15.97
CA ARG A 41 14.56 -2.92 16.23
C ARG A 41 15.28 -3.04 17.56
N ARG A 42 14.58 -3.45 18.62
CA ARG A 42 15.14 -3.57 19.98
C ARG A 42 16.22 -4.65 20.09
N TYR A 43 16.06 -5.73 19.33
CA TYR A 43 16.97 -6.88 19.34
C TYR A 43 17.90 -6.95 18.11
N ASN A 44 17.93 -5.91 17.26
CA ASN A 44 18.71 -5.89 16.01
C ASN A 44 18.48 -7.11 15.09
N LEU A 45 17.28 -7.69 15.14
CA LEU A 45 16.90 -8.86 14.34
C LEU A 45 16.53 -8.40 12.92
N LYS A 46 17.53 -8.05 12.10
CA LYS A 46 17.35 -7.72 10.70
C LYS A 46 17.48 -8.98 9.84
N SER A 47 16.35 -9.55 9.43
CA SER A 47 16.33 -10.62 8.44
C SER A 47 16.16 -10.05 7.02
N VAL A 48 16.87 -10.61 6.05
CA VAL A 48 16.74 -10.26 4.63
C VAL A 48 15.34 -10.59 4.10
N LEU A 49 14.73 -11.66 4.63
CA LEU A 49 13.36 -12.04 4.27
C LEU A 49 12.32 -11.06 4.82
N GLY A 50 12.46 -10.62 6.08
CA GLY A 50 11.56 -9.64 6.70
C GLY A 50 11.58 -8.29 5.99
N SER A 51 12.76 -7.78 5.62
CA SER A 51 12.87 -6.48 4.93
C SER A 51 12.16 -6.42 3.57
N ILE A 52 11.93 -7.56 2.95
CA ILE A 52 11.21 -7.68 1.67
C ILE A 52 9.73 -8.00 1.92
N LEU A 53 9.45 -8.88 2.88
CA LEU A 53 8.09 -9.33 3.12
C LEU A 53 7.23 -8.28 3.84
N ASP A 54 7.82 -7.44 4.70
CA ASP A 54 7.04 -6.41 5.41
C ASP A 54 6.41 -5.39 4.43
N PRO A 55 7.15 -4.78 3.48
CA PRO A 55 6.56 -3.92 2.45
C PRO A 55 5.59 -4.64 1.50
N ALA A 56 5.82 -5.94 1.25
CA ALA A 56 4.92 -6.73 0.41
C ALA A 56 3.58 -6.98 1.11
N ALA A 57 3.62 -7.31 2.40
CA ALA A 57 2.44 -7.48 3.22
C ALA A 57 1.64 -6.18 3.37
N ASP A 58 2.32 -5.04 3.51
CA ASP A 58 1.68 -3.71 3.50
C ASP A 58 0.92 -3.45 2.20
N LYS A 59 1.58 -3.64 1.06
CA LYS A 59 0.94 -3.48 -0.24
C LYS A 59 -0.24 -4.43 -0.43
N PHE A 60 -0.10 -5.67 0.04
CA PHE A 60 -1.19 -6.64 -0.05
C PHE A 60 -2.40 -6.20 0.76
N LEU A 61 -2.21 -5.78 2.01
CA LEU A 61 -3.28 -5.23 2.85
C LEU A 61 -3.95 -4.02 2.19
N MET A 62 -3.16 -3.07 1.72
CA MET A 62 -3.66 -1.85 1.06
C MET A 62 -4.48 -2.16 -0.20
N THR A 63 -4.01 -3.11 -1.01
CA THR A 63 -4.70 -3.55 -2.23
C THR A 63 -6.03 -4.21 -1.90
N VAL A 64 -6.04 -5.13 -0.93
CA VAL A 64 -7.25 -5.86 -0.53
C VAL A 64 -8.28 -4.92 0.09
N CYS A 65 -7.87 -4.02 1.00
CA CYS A 65 -8.77 -3.02 1.58
C CYS A 65 -9.32 -2.07 0.51
N THR A 66 -8.49 -1.61 -0.42
CA THR A 66 -8.92 -0.75 -1.54
C THR A 66 -10.02 -1.40 -2.37
N VAL A 67 -9.83 -2.66 -2.76
CA VAL A 67 -10.83 -3.40 -3.55
C VAL A 67 -12.09 -3.62 -2.74
N ALA A 68 -11.99 -4.08 -1.50
CA ALA A 68 -13.15 -4.38 -0.66
C ALA A 68 -13.99 -3.11 -0.35
N LEU A 69 -13.33 -1.99 -0.01
CA LEU A 69 -14.00 -0.70 0.23
C LEU A 69 -14.66 -0.15 -1.03
N SER A 70 -14.05 -0.36 -2.21
CA SER A 70 -14.64 0.05 -3.48
C SER A 70 -15.85 -0.78 -3.86
N VAL A 71 -15.84 -2.09 -3.57
CA VAL A 71 -17.00 -2.98 -3.76
C VAL A 71 -18.19 -2.57 -2.89
N GLN A 72 -17.92 -2.09 -1.67
CA GLN A 72 -18.94 -1.56 -0.76
C GLN A 72 -19.39 -0.13 -1.07
N HIS A 73 -18.89 0.49 -2.15
CA HIS A 73 -19.16 1.89 -2.50
C HIS A 73 -18.77 2.93 -1.43
N ILE A 74 -18.02 2.53 -0.39
CA ILE A 74 -17.46 3.43 0.61
C ILE A 74 -16.34 4.26 -0.01
N MET A 75 -15.49 3.62 -0.81
CA MET A 75 -14.46 4.30 -1.57
C MET A 75 -14.90 4.56 -3.01
N PRO A 76 -14.83 5.81 -3.51
CA PRO A 76 -15.17 6.11 -4.89
C PRO A 76 -14.30 5.32 -5.88
N TRP A 77 -14.92 4.82 -6.95
CA TRP A 77 -14.25 3.98 -7.94
C TRP A 77 -13.07 4.69 -8.62
N TYR A 78 -13.16 6.01 -8.84
CA TYR A 78 -12.05 6.78 -9.44
C TYR A 78 -10.81 6.76 -8.54
N ALA A 79 -10.98 6.91 -7.23
CA ALA A 79 -9.87 6.87 -6.27
C ALA A 79 -9.26 5.46 -6.24
N ALA A 80 -10.10 4.41 -6.25
CA ALA A 80 -9.66 3.02 -6.29
C ALA A 80 -8.81 2.72 -7.53
N THR A 81 -9.31 3.08 -8.71
CA THR A 81 -8.60 2.86 -9.97
C THR A 81 -7.28 3.63 -10.04
N LEU A 82 -7.21 4.86 -9.53
CA LEU A 82 -5.96 5.62 -9.47
C LEU A 82 -4.92 4.99 -8.53
N ILE A 83 -5.34 4.60 -7.33
CA ILE A 83 -4.45 3.97 -6.34
C ILE A 83 -3.91 2.65 -6.90
N LEU A 84 -4.79 1.75 -7.35
CA LEU A 84 -4.40 0.45 -7.90
C LEU A 84 -3.57 0.61 -9.18
N GLY A 85 -3.99 1.48 -10.10
CA GLY A 85 -3.29 1.73 -11.36
C GLY A 85 -1.87 2.24 -11.13
N ARG A 86 -1.68 3.17 -10.18
CA ARG A 86 -0.36 3.67 -9.80
C ARG A 86 0.51 2.57 -9.19
N ASP A 87 -0.05 1.74 -8.31
CA ASP A 87 0.71 0.67 -7.65
C ASP A 87 1.14 -0.42 -8.62
N VAL A 88 0.27 -0.74 -9.59
CA VAL A 88 0.58 -1.62 -10.72
C VAL A 88 1.68 -1.02 -11.58
N LEU A 89 1.57 0.27 -11.96
CA LEU A 89 2.59 0.99 -12.72
C LEU A 89 3.96 0.94 -12.04
N LEU A 90 4.02 1.25 -10.75
CA LEU A 90 5.28 1.21 -9.99
C LEU A 90 5.86 -0.21 -9.90
N SER A 91 4.99 -1.21 -9.75
CA SER A 91 5.41 -2.61 -9.72
C SER A 91 6.01 -3.04 -11.07
N PHE A 92 5.38 -2.64 -12.19
CA PHE A 92 5.92 -2.87 -13.52
C PHE A 92 7.26 -2.16 -13.76
N VAL A 93 7.39 -0.89 -13.36
CA VAL A 93 8.64 -0.14 -13.46
C VAL A 93 9.75 -0.83 -12.66
N GLY A 94 9.45 -1.26 -11.43
CA GLY A 94 10.40 -2.00 -10.59
C GLY A 94 10.86 -3.31 -11.22
N ILE A 95 9.92 -4.10 -11.75
CA ILE A 95 10.22 -5.36 -12.45
C ILE A 95 11.06 -5.10 -13.71
N TYR A 96 10.71 -4.08 -14.49
CA TYR A 96 11.42 -3.71 -15.71
C TYR A 96 12.87 -3.29 -15.44
N VAL A 97 13.08 -2.44 -14.43
CA VAL A 97 14.42 -2.04 -13.97
C VAL A 97 15.23 -3.26 -13.53
N ARG A 98 14.63 -4.13 -12.71
CA ARG A 98 15.28 -5.37 -12.26
C ARG A 98 15.67 -6.28 -13.43
N TRP A 99 14.76 -6.48 -14.38
CA TRP A 99 15.02 -7.29 -15.58
C TRP A 99 16.21 -6.76 -16.39
N LYS A 100 16.36 -5.44 -16.47
CA LYS A 100 17.44 -4.79 -17.20
C LYS A 100 18.80 -4.92 -16.48
N SER A 101 18.79 -4.86 -15.14
CA SER A 101 19.99 -4.97 -14.31
C SER A 101 20.48 -6.41 -14.09
N LEU A 102 19.73 -7.44 -14.50
CA LEU A 102 20.13 -8.84 -14.31
C LEU A 102 21.34 -9.24 -15.19
N PRO A 103 22.40 -9.85 -14.62
CA PRO A 103 23.50 -10.39 -15.40
C PRO A 103 23.03 -11.60 -16.24
N PRO A 104 23.52 -11.77 -17.48
CA PRO A 104 23.16 -12.92 -18.30
C PRO A 104 23.58 -14.25 -17.62
N PRO A 105 22.83 -15.36 -17.82
CA PRO A 105 21.57 -15.49 -18.55
C PRO A 105 20.35 -14.92 -17.81
N LYS A 106 19.47 -14.25 -18.56
CA LYS A 106 18.19 -13.69 -18.06
C LYS A 106 17.15 -14.80 -17.96
N THR A 107 16.88 -15.27 -16.74
CA THR A 107 15.91 -16.35 -16.49
C THR A 107 14.88 -15.89 -15.47
N PHE A 108 13.61 -16.31 -15.60
CA PHE A 108 12.56 -16.00 -14.61
C PHE A 108 12.94 -16.42 -13.18
N LYS A 109 13.67 -17.53 -13.01
CA LYS A 109 14.19 -17.96 -11.70
C LYS A 109 15.11 -16.91 -11.05
N ARG A 110 15.95 -16.22 -11.84
CA ARG A 110 16.81 -15.13 -11.35
C ARG A 110 16.05 -13.82 -11.13
N LEU A 111 14.97 -13.60 -11.88
CA LEU A 111 14.05 -12.49 -11.61
C LEU A 111 13.28 -12.72 -10.30
N ALA A 112 12.95 -13.97 -9.96
CA ALA A 112 12.35 -14.32 -8.67
C ALA A 112 13.38 -14.40 -7.54
N ASP A 113 14.68 -14.54 -7.85
CA ASP A 113 15.76 -14.61 -6.87
C ASP A 113 16.02 -13.25 -6.22
N LEU A 114 15.40 -13.07 -5.05
CA LEU A 114 15.46 -11.88 -4.21
C LEU A 114 16.83 -11.63 -3.58
N SER A 115 17.76 -12.58 -3.71
CA SER A 115 19.10 -12.46 -3.13
C SER A 115 20.06 -11.59 -3.97
N ILE A 116 19.67 -11.23 -5.20
CA ILE A 116 20.48 -10.39 -6.11
C ILE A 116 20.19 -8.90 -5.82
N PRO A 117 21.20 -8.10 -5.40
CA PRO A 117 21.01 -6.67 -5.16
C PRO A 117 20.60 -5.99 -6.46
N THR A 118 19.39 -5.42 -6.48
CA THR A 118 18.87 -4.68 -7.63
C THR A 118 19.17 -3.19 -7.44
N HIS A 119 19.55 -2.49 -8.51
CA HIS A 119 19.71 -1.04 -8.48
C HIS A 119 18.45 -0.38 -7.92
N THR A 120 18.62 0.34 -6.82
CA THR A 120 17.53 0.96 -6.09
C THR A 120 17.00 2.15 -6.87
N VAL A 121 15.72 2.11 -7.24
CA VAL A 121 15.04 3.31 -7.74
C VAL A 121 14.95 4.26 -6.56
N HIS A 122 15.68 5.38 -6.60
CA HIS A 122 15.66 6.35 -5.52
C HIS A 122 14.23 6.85 -5.31
N PRO A 123 13.66 6.66 -4.11
CA PRO A 123 12.26 6.97 -3.87
C PRO A 123 12.06 8.49 -3.89
N ASN A 124 11.21 8.96 -4.80
CA ASN A 124 10.82 10.37 -4.86
C ASN A 124 9.99 10.73 -3.60
N LEU A 125 10.24 11.91 -3.01
CA LEU A 125 9.53 12.41 -1.84
C LEU A 125 8.01 12.46 -2.08
N LEU A 126 7.59 12.87 -3.28
CA LEU A 126 6.18 12.86 -3.70
C LEU A 126 5.56 11.46 -3.60
N GLY A 127 6.32 10.42 -3.96
CA GLY A 127 5.85 9.03 -3.86
C GLY A 127 5.68 8.57 -2.42
N LYS A 128 6.58 8.99 -1.51
CA LYS A 128 6.48 8.68 -0.08
C LYS A 128 5.28 9.36 0.57
N VAL A 129 5.12 10.65 0.33
CA VAL A 129 3.99 11.43 0.83
C VAL A 129 2.67 10.85 0.32
N ASN A 130 2.57 10.57 -0.97
CA ASN A 130 1.37 9.94 -1.53
C ASN A 130 1.04 8.60 -0.88
N THR A 131 2.04 7.73 -0.69
CA THR A 131 1.81 6.41 -0.09
C THR A 131 1.36 6.55 1.38
N ALA A 132 1.90 7.52 2.12
CA ALA A 132 1.44 7.81 3.48
C ALA A 132 -0.01 8.33 3.50
N LEU A 133 -0.36 9.25 2.60
CA LEU A 133 -1.73 9.77 2.47
C LEU A 133 -2.72 8.65 2.10
N GLN A 134 -2.35 7.75 1.20
CA GLN A 134 -3.15 6.57 0.86
C GLN A 134 -3.38 5.65 2.07
N MET A 135 -2.33 5.39 2.87
CA MET A 135 -2.45 4.59 4.09
C MET A 135 -3.41 5.22 5.11
N PHE A 136 -3.32 6.53 5.32
CA PHE A 136 -4.25 7.24 6.21
C PHE A 136 -5.68 7.24 5.67
N TYR A 137 -5.85 7.43 4.36
CA TYR A 137 -7.16 7.44 3.74
C TYR A 137 -7.85 6.09 3.83
N ILE A 138 -7.18 5.01 3.40
CA ILE A 138 -7.73 3.66 3.44
C ILE A 138 -7.95 3.20 4.89
N GLY A 139 -6.99 3.44 5.79
CA GLY A 139 -7.15 3.12 7.20
C GLY A 139 -8.30 3.87 7.85
N GLY A 140 -8.46 5.16 7.53
CA GLY A 140 -9.58 5.96 8.00
C GLY A 140 -10.93 5.50 7.44
N LEU A 141 -11.00 5.09 6.16
CA LEU A 141 -12.22 4.52 5.57
C LEU A 141 -12.61 3.18 6.21
N VAL A 142 -11.64 2.33 6.56
CA VAL A 142 -11.93 1.09 7.32
C VAL A 142 -12.51 1.42 8.69
N LEU A 143 -12.00 2.46 9.35
CA LEU A 143 -12.46 2.90 10.67
C LEU A 143 -13.70 3.81 10.62
N LEU A 144 -14.13 4.23 9.44
CA LEU A 144 -15.22 5.18 9.24
C LEU A 144 -16.49 4.81 10.02
N PRO A 145 -16.98 3.55 10.00
CA PRO A 145 -18.18 3.17 10.75
C PRO A 145 -18.05 3.41 12.26
N TRP A 146 -16.85 3.20 12.82
CA TRP A 146 -16.58 3.44 14.23
C TRP A 146 -16.41 4.93 14.53
N ILE A 147 -15.80 5.70 13.63
CA ILE A 147 -15.67 7.16 13.77
C ILE A 147 -17.06 7.81 13.75
N ASP A 148 -17.93 7.40 12.83
CA ASP A 148 -19.30 7.89 12.73
C ASP A 148 -20.11 7.58 14.00
N GLU A 149 -19.95 6.36 14.54
CA GLU A 149 -20.60 5.95 15.79
C GLU A 149 -20.17 6.81 16.99
N VAL A 150 -18.87 7.11 17.11
CA VAL A 150 -18.31 7.88 18.24
C VAL A 150 -18.60 9.38 18.10
N THR A 151 -18.51 9.93 16.90
CA THR A 151 -18.67 11.39 16.68
C THR A 151 -20.13 11.80 16.53
N GLN A 152 -21.01 10.88 16.11
CA GLN A 152 -22.41 11.15 15.75
C GLN A 152 -22.57 12.20 14.63
N MET A 153 -21.50 12.56 13.91
CA MET A 153 -21.50 13.58 12.86
C MET A 153 -21.31 12.95 11.47
N HIS A 154 -22.32 12.22 11.01
CA HIS A 154 -22.27 11.44 9.76
C HIS A 154 -22.00 12.31 8.51
N GLU A 155 -22.66 13.46 8.38
CA GLU A 155 -22.50 14.33 7.22
C GLU A 155 -21.11 15.00 7.16
N THR A 156 -20.59 15.47 8.30
CA THR A 156 -19.29 16.17 8.30
C THR A 156 -18.14 15.19 8.09
N THR A 157 -18.23 13.99 8.66
CA THR A 157 -17.21 12.95 8.52
C THR A 157 -17.15 12.44 7.08
N SER A 158 -18.29 12.14 6.46
CA SER A 158 -18.33 11.72 5.06
C SER A 158 -17.76 12.77 4.11
N LEU A 159 -18.14 14.04 4.26
CA LEU A 159 -17.56 15.15 3.48
C LEU A 159 -16.05 15.27 3.68
N ALA A 160 -15.56 15.16 4.91
CA ALA A 160 -14.13 15.22 5.20
C ALA A 160 -13.35 14.12 4.48
N PHE A 161 -13.87 12.89 4.47
CA PHE A 161 -13.26 11.77 3.75
C PHE A 161 -13.37 11.91 2.23
N GLU A 162 -14.42 12.54 1.71
CA GLU A 162 -14.53 12.85 0.28
C GLU A 162 -13.43 13.83 -0.17
N TYR A 163 -13.27 14.96 0.54
CA TYR A 163 -12.20 15.92 0.28
C TYR A 163 -10.81 15.29 0.43
N PHE A 164 -10.64 14.44 1.43
CA PHE A 164 -9.39 13.71 1.60
C PHE A 164 -9.13 12.74 0.44
N GLY A 165 -10.17 12.07 -0.05
CA GLY A 165 -10.12 11.24 -1.25
C GLY A 165 -9.71 12.00 -2.51
N TYR A 166 -10.19 13.24 -2.70
CA TYR A 166 -9.72 14.10 -3.79
C TYR A 166 -8.24 14.45 -3.67
N LEU A 167 -7.78 14.82 -2.48
CA LEU A 167 -6.37 15.11 -2.21
C LEU A 167 -5.49 13.89 -2.53
N VAL A 168 -5.89 12.71 -2.05
CA VAL A 168 -5.19 11.44 -2.32
C VAL A 168 -5.17 11.12 -3.80
N SER A 169 -6.28 11.34 -4.51
CA SER A 169 -6.37 11.08 -5.95
C SER A 169 -5.44 11.98 -6.76
N VAL A 170 -5.42 13.29 -6.45
CA VAL A 170 -4.54 14.27 -7.10
C VAL A 170 -3.07 13.93 -6.83
N THR A 171 -2.71 13.67 -5.57
CA THR A 171 -1.34 13.32 -5.20
C THR A 171 -0.90 11.97 -5.79
N THR A 172 -1.84 11.03 -5.96
CA THR A 172 -1.59 9.73 -6.60
C THR A 172 -1.29 9.91 -8.08
N PHE A 173 -2.10 10.71 -8.78
CA PHE A 173 -1.89 11.02 -10.18
C PHE A 173 -0.56 11.75 -10.39
N CYS A 174 -0.31 12.82 -9.63
CA CYS A 174 0.95 13.58 -9.68
C CYS A 174 2.17 12.69 -9.38
N SER A 175 2.06 11.80 -8.38
CA SER A 175 3.12 10.82 -8.09
C SER A 175 3.34 9.88 -9.27
N GLY A 176 2.28 9.34 -9.89
CA GLY A 176 2.38 8.44 -11.04
C GLY A 176 3.07 9.10 -12.24
N VAL A 177 2.64 10.31 -12.60
CA VAL A 177 3.24 11.11 -13.68
C VAL A 177 4.70 11.44 -13.38
N SER A 178 5.02 11.81 -12.14
CA SER A 178 6.40 12.13 -11.74
C SER A 178 7.35 10.94 -11.92
N TYR A 179 6.88 9.71 -11.71
CA TYR A 179 7.68 8.50 -11.97
C TYR A 179 7.87 8.22 -13.46
N LEU A 180 6.88 8.52 -14.30
CA LEU A 180 6.98 8.35 -15.75
C LEU A 180 7.87 9.43 -16.41
N VAL A 181 7.74 10.69 -15.98
CA VAL A 181 8.41 11.86 -16.56
C VAL A 181 9.78 12.12 -15.94
N GLY A 182 10.01 11.65 -14.71
CA GLY A 182 11.23 11.88 -13.96
C GLY A 182 12.48 11.35 -14.69
N ARG A 183 13.26 12.27 -15.26
CA ARG A 183 14.56 12.03 -15.93
C ARG A 183 15.59 11.27 -15.08
N ASN A 184 15.36 11.05 -13.79
CA ASN A 184 16.20 10.19 -12.96
C ASN A 184 16.00 8.69 -13.21
N ALA A 185 14.87 8.26 -13.82
CA ALA A 185 14.75 6.90 -14.35
C ALA A 185 15.66 6.67 -15.57
N ALA A 186 16.05 7.75 -16.28
CA ALA A 186 16.98 7.70 -17.41
C ALA A 186 18.47 7.78 -17.01
N LYS A 187 18.78 8.14 -15.75
CA LYS A 187 20.16 8.04 -15.21
C LYS A 187 20.58 6.60 -14.90
N LEU A 188 19.67 5.63 -14.99
CA LEU A 188 19.96 4.19 -14.91
C LEU A 188 20.69 3.63 -16.15
N LEU A 189 20.96 4.47 -17.15
CA LEU A 189 21.47 4.06 -18.47
C LEU A 189 22.85 4.63 -18.83
N ARG A 190 23.58 5.18 -17.88
CA ARG A 190 25.00 5.52 -18.05
C ARG A 190 25.82 4.92 -16.93
#